data_AF-A0A3D6BQI8-F1
#
_entry.id   AF-A0A3D6BQI8-F1
#
_cell.length_a   1.000
_cell.length_b   1.000
_cell.length_c   1.000
_cell.angle_alpha   90.00
_cell.angle_beta   90.00
_cell.angle_gamma   90.00
#
_symmetry.space_group_name_H-M   'P 1'
#
loop_
_entity.id
_entity.type
_entity.pdbx_description
1 polymer ?
#
loop_
_entity_poly.entity_id
_entity_poly.type
_entity_poly.pdbx_seq_one_letter_code
_entity_poly.pdbx_strand_id
1 'polypeptide(L)'
;MTNILFLHDTSLSIPRGAELTINQLISHPSSNKFQVTLDNLKNISVTKKSIHWAQLVVVCSTSRCRYENELIEFLLSIKQPYVKIEFDYNFCLRRNILCTVDRKISSCCDTKKFHLYRKLFARAKLNIFQSPKHYQSHYEFYGE
;
A
#
# COMPACT_ATOMS: atom_id res chain seq x y z
N MET A 1 -11.10 -20.64 -10.23
CA MET A 1 -10.10 -19.68 -10.74
C MET A 1 -9.57 -18.90 -9.56
N THR A 2 -8.27 -18.58 -9.50
CA THR A 2 -7.71 -17.93 -8.32
C THR A 2 -7.89 -16.42 -8.35
N ASN A 3 -8.44 -15.86 -7.28
CA ASN A 3 -8.84 -14.45 -7.21
C ASN A 3 -7.73 -13.62 -6.57
N ILE A 4 -7.18 -12.68 -7.33
CA ILE A 4 -6.15 -11.74 -6.87
C ILE A 4 -6.75 -10.34 -6.81
N LEU A 5 -6.72 -9.73 -5.63
CA LEU A 5 -7.24 -8.39 -5.41
C LEU A 5 -6.10 -7.38 -5.26
N PHE A 6 -6.04 -6.41 -6.16
CA PHE A 6 -5.15 -5.25 -6.04
C PHE A 6 -5.88 -4.13 -5.27
N LEU A 7 -5.25 -3.65 -4.20
CA LEU A 7 -5.69 -2.50 -3.42
C LEU A 7 -4.82 -1.30 -3.79
N HIS A 8 -5.41 -0.29 -4.41
CA HIS A 8 -4.70 0.90 -4.84
C HIS A 8 -5.60 2.13 -4.75
N ASP A 9 -5.08 3.27 -4.33
CA ASP A 9 -5.89 4.46 -3.97
C ASP A 9 -6.21 5.40 -5.13
N THR A 10 -5.65 5.16 -6.32
CA THR A 10 -5.88 6.00 -7.51
C THR A 10 -6.40 5.19 -8.70
N SER A 11 -7.13 5.86 -9.59
CA SER A 11 -7.59 5.27 -10.85
C SER A 11 -6.39 4.95 -11.75
N LEU A 12 -6.40 3.78 -12.37
CA LEU A 12 -5.39 3.38 -13.37
C LEU A 12 -5.60 4.02 -14.76
N SER A 13 -6.57 4.93 -14.90
CA SER A 13 -6.93 5.58 -16.17
C SER A 13 -5.86 6.53 -16.72
N ILE A 14 -4.96 7.04 -15.87
CA ILE A 14 -3.82 7.88 -16.29
C ILE A 14 -2.54 7.19 -15.82
N PRO A 15 -1.90 6.36 -16.66
CA PRO A 15 -0.79 5.53 -16.23
C PRO A 15 0.49 6.36 -16.10
N ARG A 16 0.81 6.81 -14.88
CA ARG A 16 2.11 7.39 -14.52
C ARG A 16 2.64 6.64 -13.31
N GLY A 17 3.94 6.40 -13.21
CA GLY A 17 4.54 5.80 -12.00
C GLY A 17 3.91 4.46 -11.57
N ALA A 18 3.28 4.45 -10.39
CA ALA A 18 2.67 3.25 -9.79
C ALA A 18 1.55 2.67 -10.65
N GLU A 19 0.69 3.52 -11.20
CA GLU A 19 -0.46 3.13 -12.02
C GLU A 19 -0.04 2.38 -13.28
N LEU A 20 1.08 2.80 -13.91
CA LEU A 20 1.65 2.10 -15.06
C LEU A 20 2.13 0.69 -14.69
N THR A 21 2.83 0.57 -13.56
CA THR A 21 3.35 -0.71 -13.08
C THR A 21 2.22 -1.68 -12.76
N ILE A 22 1.17 -1.21 -12.08
CA ILE A 22 0.00 -2.02 -11.76
C ILE A 22 -0.72 -2.45 -13.04
N ASN A 23 -0.91 -1.54 -14.01
CA ASN A 23 -1.49 -1.90 -15.32
C ASN A 23 -0.68 -2.98 -16.04
N GLN A 24 0.66 -2.91 -16.01
CA GLN A 24 1.52 -3.92 -16.60
C GLN A 24 1.41 -5.27 -15.90
N LEU A 25 1.32 -5.29 -14.57
CA LEU A 25 1.11 -6.52 -13.79
C LEU A 25 -0.24 -7.18 -14.10
N ILE A 26 -1.31 -6.37 -14.14
CA ILE A 26 -2.66 -6.86 -14.44
C ILE A 26 -2.74 -7.38 -15.89
N SER A 27 -2.10 -6.69 -16.85
CA SER A 27 -2.13 -7.06 -18.27
C SER A 27 -1.10 -8.12 -18.68
N HIS A 28 -0.19 -8.53 -17.79
CA HIS A 28 0.81 -9.53 -18.10
C HIS A 28 0.15 -10.87 -18.54
N PRO A 29 0.65 -11.58 -19.58
CA PRO A 29 0.00 -12.79 -20.09
C PRO A 29 -0.22 -13.90 -19.05
N SER A 30 0.63 -13.98 -18.02
CA SER A 30 0.45 -14.93 -16.91
C SER A 30 -0.80 -14.64 -16.07
N SER A 31 -1.26 -13.39 -16.06
CA SER A 31 -2.41 -12.93 -15.28
C SER A 31 -3.73 -13.50 -15.80
N ASN A 32 -3.79 -13.94 -17.06
CA ASN A 32 -4.97 -14.60 -17.65
C ASN A 32 -5.37 -15.91 -16.94
N LYS A 33 -4.48 -16.50 -16.14
CA LYS A 33 -4.76 -17.69 -15.32
C LYS A 33 -5.51 -17.35 -14.03
N PHE A 34 -5.63 -16.07 -13.69
CA PHE A 34 -6.17 -15.55 -12.45
C PHE A 34 -7.33 -14.60 -12.72
N GLN A 35 -8.30 -14.57 -11.82
CA GLN A 35 -9.30 -13.52 -11.81
C GLN A 35 -8.72 -12.33 -11.04
N VAL A 36 -8.26 -11.32 -11.77
CA VAL A 36 -7.64 -10.13 -11.18
C VAL A 36 -8.69 -9.04 -11.02
N THR A 37 -8.84 -8.52 -9.81
CA THR A 37 -9.74 -7.41 -9.49
C THR A 37 -8.95 -6.25 -8.91
N LEU A 38 -9.41 -5.03 -9.20
CA LEU A 38 -8.86 -3.80 -8.66
C LEU A 38 -9.91 -3.14 -7.77
N ASP A 39 -9.54 -2.81 -6.54
CA ASP A 39 -10.31 -1.95 -5.66
C ASP A 39 -9.59 -0.60 -5.50
N ASN A 40 -10.27 0.46 -5.95
CA ASN A 40 -9.80 1.84 -5.87
C ASN A 40 -9.98 2.49 -4.49
N LEU A 41 -10.24 1.69 -3.45
CA LEU A 41 -10.35 2.08 -2.06
C LEU A 41 -11.38 3.20 -1.81
N LYS A 42 -12.54 3.09 -2.45
CA LYS A 42 -13.64 4.07 -2.30
C LYS A 42 -14.56 3.81 -1.11
N ASN A 43 -14.68 2.56 -0.65
CA ASN A 43 -15.60 2.18 0.43
C ASN A 43 -15.06 1.01 1.26
N ILE A 44 -14.73 1.27 2.53
CA ILE A 44 -14.12 0.28 3.42
C ILE A 44 -14.97 -0.99 3.59
N SER A 45 -16.31 -0.88 3.65
CA SER A 45 -17.19 -2.03 3.81
C SER A 45 -17.15 -2.96 2.59
N VAL A 46 -17.04 -2.39 1.38
CA VAL A 46 -16.86 -3.15 0.13
C VAL A 46 -15.46 -3.75 0.07
N THR A 47 -14.44 -2.98 0.45
CA THR A 47 -13.03 -3.44 0.46
C THR A 47 -12.82 -4.60 1.43
N LYS A 48 -13.34 -4.52 2.66
CA LYS A 48 -13.27 -5.61 3.65
C LYS A 48 -13.91 -6.90 3.13
N LYS A 49 -15.07 -6.80 2.47
CA LYS A 49 -15.71 -7.96 1.81
C LYS A 49 -14.80 -8.51 0.71
N SER A 50 -14.31 -7.66 -0.18
CA SER A 50 -13.44 -8.09 -1.30
C SER A 50 -12.17 -8.78 -0.83
N ILE A 51 -11.56 -8.29 0.26
CA ILE A 51 -10.38 -8.90 0.90
C ILE A 51 -10.69 -10.34 1.35
N HIS A 52 -11.84 -10.59 1.96
CA HIS A 52 -12.23 -11.93 2.40
C HIS A 52 -12.47 -12.91 1.24
N TRP A 53 -12.94 -12.42 0.09
CA TRP A 53 -13.17 -13.23 -1.11
C TRP A 53 -11.90 -13.49 -1.92
N ALA A 54 -10.87 -12.67 -1.73
CA ALA A 54 -9.60 -12.81 -2.44
C ALA A 54 -8.80 -13.98 -1.87
N GLN A 55 -8.11 -14.72 -2.74
CA GLN A 55 -7.13 -15.73 -2.31
C GLN A 55 -5.76 -15.10 -2.10
N LEU A 56 -5.47 -13.99 -2.78
CA LEU A 56 -4.29 -13.17 -2.57
C LEU A 56 -4.68 -11.70 -2.64
N VAL A 57 -4.19 -10.91 -1.68
CA VAL A 57 -4.32 -9.46 -1.69
C VAL A 57 -2.96 -8.85 -2.04
N VAL A 58 -2.95 -7.91 -2.98
CA VAL A 58 -1.78 -7.10 -3.33
C VAL A 58 -2.03 -5.68 -2.87
N VAL A 59 -1.32 -5.26 -1.83
CA VAL A 59 -1.42 -3.93 -1.25
C VAL A 59 -0.41 -3.03 -1.96
N CYS A 60 -0.89 -2.06 -2.74
CA CYS A 60 -0.07 -1.10 -3.46
C CYS A 60 0.03 0.22 -2.66
N SER A 61 -0.31 1.36 -3.26
CA SER A 61 -0.42 2.64 -2.54
C SER A 61 -1.78 2.76 -1.88
N THR A 62 -1.78 3.10 -0.59
CA THR A 62 -2.99 3.40 0.18
C THR A 62 -2.97 4.81 0.77
N SER A 63 -1.94 5.60 0.45
CA SER A 63 -1.63 6.88 1.08
C SER A 63 -2.72 7.95 0.96
N ARG A 64 -3.53 7.91 -0.10
CA ARG A 64 -4.66 8.81 -0.38
C ARG A 64 -6.00 8.20 0.05
N CYS A 65 -5.99 6.97 0.57
CA CYS A 65 -7.19 6.32 1.09
C CYS A 65 -7.62 7.00 2.40
N ARG A 66 -8.87 7.49 2.44
CA ARG A 66 -9.42 8.18 3.62
C ARG A 66 -9.49 7.32 4.88
N TYR A 67 -9.50 6.00 4.71
CA TYR A 67 -9.59 5.01 5.78
C TYR A 67 -8.34 4.11 5.81
N GLU A 68 -7.20 4.61 5.34
CA GLU A 68 -5.94 3.86 5.24
C GLU A 68 -5.56 3.13 6.54
N ASN A 69 -5.55 3.84 7.67
CA ASN A 69 -5.19 3.25 8.96
C ASN A 69 -6.15 2.12 9.35
N GLU A 70 -7.44 2.29 9.12
CA GLU A 70 -8.46 1.26 9.36
C GLU A 70 -8.27 0.03 8.44
N LEU A 71 -7.92 0.27 7.17
CA LEU A 71 -7.62 -0.79 6.22
C LEU A 71 -6.38 -1.60 6.65
N ILE A 72 -5.32 -0.93 7.06
CA ILE A 72 -4.08 -1.59 7.51
C ILE A 72 -4.34 -2.38 8.80
N GLU A 73 -5.05 -1.79 9.78
CA GLU A 73 -5.46 -2.48 11.01
C GLU A 73 -6.28 -3.74 10.69
N PHE A 74 -7.24 -3.63 9.75
CA PHE A 74 -8.02 -4.78 9.30
C PHE A 74 -7.15 -5.87 8.67
N LEU A 75 -6.28 -5.54 7.72
CA LEU A 75 -5.36 -6.48 7.08
C LEU A 75 -4.44 -7.18 8.10
N LEU A 76 -3.99 -6.46 9.13
CA LEU A 76 -3.15 -7.00 10.20
C LEU A 76 -3.91 -7.89 11.18
N SER A 77 -5.22 -7.71 11.31
CA SER A 77 -6.08 -8.50 12.22
C SER A 77 -6.55 -9.82 11.63
N ILE A 78 -6.63 -9.92 10.30
CA ILE A 78 -7.05 -11.13 9.59
C ILE A 78 -5.84 -12.01 9.23
N LYS A 79 -6.08 -13.30 8.97
CA LYS A 79 -5.04 -14.25 8.54
C LYS A 79 -4.84 -14.32 7.02
N GLN A 80 -5.48 -13.41 6.27
CA GLN A 80 -5.40 -13.39 4.81
C GLN A 80 -3.97 -13.06 4.37
N PRO A 81 -3.32 -13.91 3.54
CA PRO A 81 -2.00 -13.57 3.01
C PRO A 81 -2.09 -12.38 2.06
N TYR A 82 -1.12 -11.48 2.16
CA TYR A 82 -0.96 -10.35 1.25
C TYR A 82 0.49 -10.13 0.83
N VAL A 83 0.66 -9.51 -0.32
CA VAL A 83 1.91 -8.98 -0.86
C VAL A 83 1.85 -7.46 -0.72
N LYS A 84 2.96 -6.85 -0.32
CA LYS A 84 3.10 -5.39 -0.32
C LYS A 84 3.98 -4.97 -1.49
N ILE A 85 3.46 -4.09 -2.34
CA ILE A 85 4.25 -3.39 -3.35
C ILE A 85 4.38 -1.95 -2.90
N GLU A 86 5.61 -1.48 -2.73
CA GLU A 86 5.91 -0.13 -2.29
C GLU A 86 6.39 0.75 -3.44
N PHE A 87 5.73 1.90 -3.56
CA PHE A 87 5.98 2.91 -4.58
C PHE A 87 6.42 4.25 -3.98
N ASP A 88 5.99 4.57 -2.75
CA ASP A 88 6.39 5.81 -2.06
C ASP A 88 6.02 5.78 -0.56
N TYR A 89 6.97 6.15 0.30
CA TYR A 89 6.76 6.22 1.74
C TYR A 89 6.02 7.49 2.15
N ASN A 90 4.72 7.35 2.41
CA ASN A 90 3.84 8.49 2.70
C ASN A 90 3.41 8.59 4.17
N PHE A 91 4.26 8.19 5.12
CA PHE A 91 4.00 8.37 6.57
C PHE A 91 4.50 9.71 7.14
N CYS A 92 5.36 10.42 6.39
CA CYS A 92 5.73 11.80 6.64
C CYS A 92 5.33 12.64 5.42
N LEU A 93 4.49 13.65 5.61
CA LEU A 93 4.26 14.64 4.55
C LEU A 93 5.59 15.36 4.30
N ARG A 94 6.03 15.38 3.04
CA ARG A 94 7.22 16.11 2.56
C ARG A 94 7.49 17.33 3.43
N ARG A 95 8.69 17.42 4.02
CA ARG A 95 9.20 18.54 4.84
C ARG A 95 8.64 19.87 4.33
N ASN A 96 7.52 20.29 4.90
CA ASN A 96 7.00 21.63 4.71
C ASN A 96 7.99 22.56 5.40
N ILE A 97 8.33 23.71 4.81
CA ILE A 97 9.18 24.72 5.46
C ILE A 97 8.71 25.00 6.90
N LEU A 98 7.39 24.99 7.16
CA LEU A 98 6.78 25.14 8.47
C LEU A 98 7.25 24.07 9.49
N CYS A 99 7.54 22.84 9.06
CA CYS A 99 8.13 21.79 9.90
C CYS A 99 9.57 22.09 10.33
N THR A 100 10.28 22.92 9.57
CA THR A 100 11.66 23.33 9.88
C THR A 100 11.74 24.65 10.66
N VAL A 101 10.75 25.54 10.55
CA VAL A 101 10.75 26.85 11.21
C VAL A 101 9.88 26.94 12.46
N ASP A 102 8.79 26.16 12.58
CA ASP A 102 7.89 26.25 13.73
C ASP A 102 8.05 25.06 14.68
N ARG A 103 8.73 25.32 15.81
CA ARG A 103 8.96 24.33 16.89
C ARG A 103 7.68 23.90 17.63
N LYS A 104 6.54 24.57 17.41
CA LYS A 104 5.23 24.18 17.98
C LYS A 104 4.54 23.08 17.17
N ILE A 105 4.98 22.82 15.94
CA ILE A 105 4.46 21.73 15.12
C ILE A 105 5.18 20.43 15.52
N SER A 106 4.51 19.62 16.34
CA SER A 106 5.08 18.39 16.93
C SER A 106 4.95 17.14 16.06
N SER A 107 4.20 17.18 14.96
CA SER A 107 3.87 16.00 14.15
C SER A 107 3.87 16.28 12.65
N CYS A 108 5.05 16.31 12.05
CA CYS A 108 5.19 16.26 10.58
C CYS A 108 5.17 14.82 10.02
N CYS A 109 5.19 13.83 10.92
CA CYS A 109 5.11 12.42 10.62
C CYS A 109 4.04 11.78 11.50
N ASP A 110 3.17 10.97 10.91
CA ASP A 110 2.16 10.22 11.64
C ASP A 110 2.82 8.98 12.26
N THR A 111 3.04 9.03 13.58
CA THR A 111 3.70 7.95 14.34
C THR A 111 2.86 6.67 14.33
N LYS A 112 1.53 6.79 14.39
CA LYS A 112 0.63 5.63 14.34
C LYS A 112 0.76 4.96 12.97
N LYS A 113 0.71 5.74 11.90
CA LYS A 113 0.88 5.25 10.53
C LYS A 113 2.25 4.61 10.33
N PHE A 114 3.33 5.20 10.86
CA PHE A 114 4.67 4.60 10.80
C PHE A 114 4.71 3.19 11.39
N HIS A 115 4.17 2.99 12.60
CA HIS A 115 4.13 1.67 13.24
C HIS A 115 3.19 0.69 12.55
N LEU A 116 2.07 1.16 12.01
CA LEU A 116 1.17 0.35 11.19
C LEU A 116 1.86 -0.15 9.93
N TYR A 117 2.55 0.72 9.20
CA TYR A 117 3.33 0.36 8.02
C TYR A 117 4.45 -0.62 8.34
N ARG A 118 5.21 -0.40 9.43
CA ARG A 118 6.23 -1.36 9.87
C ARG A 118 5.65 -2.77 10.05
N LYS A 119 4.51 -2.88 10.74
CA LYS A 119 3.82 -4.17 10.93
C LYS A 119 3.28 -4.76 9.62
N LEU A 120 2.80 -3.91 8.72
CA LEU A 120 2.31 -4.30 7.40
C LEU A 120 3.44 -4.93 6.56
N PHE A 121 4.62 -4.31 6.52
CA PHE A 121 5.77 -4.89 5.82
C PHE A 121 6.26 -6.19 6.47
N ALA A 122 6.39 -6.21 7.79
CA ALA A 122 6.90 -7.38 8.51
C ALA A 122 6.00 -8.62 8.39
N ARG A 123 4.68 -8.43 8.17
CA ARG A 123 3.71 -9.54 8.03
C ARG A 123 3.34 -9.87 6.58
N ALA A 124 3.80 -9.09 5.61
CA ALA A 124 3.60 -9.40 4.20
C ALA A 124 4.31 -10.71 3.84
N LYS A 125 3.72 -11.49 2.94
CA LYS A 125 4.36 -12.71 2.40
C LYS A 125 5.51 -12.40 1.45
N LEU A 126 5.45 -11.24 0.81
CA LEU A 126 6.45 -10.72 -0.09
C LEU A 126 6.37 -9.19 -0.07
N ASN A 127 7.53 -8.56 0.01
CA ASN A 127 7.69 -7.12 -0.15
C ASN A 127 8.40 -6.86 -1.47
N ILE A 128 7.80 -6.02 -2.32
CA ILE A 128 8.36 -5.59 -3.60
C ILE A 128 8.55 -4.09 -3.53
N PHE A 129 9.72 -3.61 -3.92
CA PHE A 129 10.05 -2.20 -3.95
C PHE A 129 10.21 -1.74 -5.40
N GLN A 130 9.67 -0.57 -5.74
CA GLN A 130 9.75 -0.04 -7.11
C GLN A 130 11.20 0.17 -7.59
N SER A 131 12.14 0.43 -6.68
CA SER A 131 13.55 0.61 -7.03
C SER A 131 14.47 0.24 -5.86
N PRO A 132 15.78 0.01 -6.12
CA PRO A 132 16.76 -0.22 -5.05
C PRO A 132 16.81 0.89 -4.00
N LYS A 133 16.54 2.15 -4.39
CA LYS A 133 16.47 3.28 -3.45
C LYS A 133 15.29 3.15 -2.47
N HIS A 134 14.13 2.68 -2.93
CA HIS A 134 13.00 2.44 -2.03
C HIS A 134 13.28 1.31 -1.04
N TYR A 135 14.03 0.29 -1.47
CA TYR A 135 14.51 -0.76 -0.57
C TYR A 135 15.53 -0.20 0.44
N GLN A 136 16.50 0.61 -0.01
CA GLN A 136 17.43 1.28 0.91
C GLN A 136 16.69 2.14 1.95
N SER A 137 15.73 2.95 1.51
CA SER A 137 14.89 3.73 2.44
C SER A 137 14.09 2.84 3.39
N HIS A 138 13.59 1.68 2.93
CA HIS A 138 12.94 0.69 3.81
C HIS A 138 13.86 0.31 4.97
N TYR A 139 15.08 -0.08 4.63
CA TYR A 139 16.09 -0.51 5.57
C TYR A 139 16.50 0.63 6.50
N GLU A 140 16.67 1.85 5.99
CA GLU A 140 16.96 3.04 6.82
C GLU A 140 15.83 3.38 7.80
N PHE A 141 14.57 3.15 7.43
CA PHE A 141 13.42 3.44 8.29
C PHE A 141 13.14 2.35 9.32
N TYR A 142 13.29 1.08 8.97
CA TYR A 142 12.84 -0.05 9.78
C TYR A 142 13.96 -0.98 10.27
N GLY A 143 15.16 -0.91 9.69
CA GLY A 143 16.33 -1.71 10.05
C GLY A 143 16.27 -3.18 9.62
N GLU A 144 15.27 -3.54 8.81
CA GLU A 144 14.95 -4.91 8.37
C GLU A 144 14.80 -4.95 6.83
#